data_AF-A0A534W0G7-F1
#
_entry.id   AF-A0A534W0G7-F1
#
_cell.length_a   1.000
_cell.length_b   1.000
_cell.length_c   1.000
_cell.angle_alpha   90.00
_cell.angle_beta   90.00
_cell.angle_gamma   90.00
#
_symmetry.space_group_name_H-M   'P 1'
#
loop_
_entity.id
_entity.type
_entity.pdbx_description
1 polymer ?
#
loop_
_entity_poly.entity_id
_entity_poly.type
_entity_poly.pdbx_seq_one_letter_code
_entity_poly.pdbx_strand_id
1 'polypeptide(L)'
;AGSADPVGAIQELTGGRGVDVSFEVIGRPEVIVQAFLAVRRGGKAVVVGVAPAAAMVSLPGFLLPLAEKSLVGSLYGSADMARDVPRLLALYRAGKLKLDELVTRRFTLGEVHEAFAALEGGEVARGVITF
;
A
#
# COMPACT_ATOMS: atom_id res chain seq x y z
N ALA A 1 -0.06 17.70 7.58
CA ALA A 1 0.88 16.56 7.73
C ALA A 1 1.30 16.53 9.19
N GLY A 2 1.10 15.41 9.89
CA GLY A 2 1.42 15.28 11.32
C GLY A 2 2.93 15.33 11.55
N SER A 3 3.37 16.01 12.60
CA SER A 3 4.77 16.20 13.02
C SER A 3 5.45 14.94 13.56
N ALA A 4 4.91 13.76 13.30
CA ALA A 4 5.44 12.50 13.83
C ALA A 4 6.55 11.97 12.93
N ASP A 5 7.60 11.40 13.52
CA ASP A 5 8.59 10.57 12.82
C ASP A 5 8.08 9.12 12.76
N PRO A 6 7.42 8.70 11.66
CA PRO A 6 6.89 7.35 11.57
C PRO A 6 8.00 6.29 11.56
N VAL A 7 9.20 6.61 11.07
CA VAL A 7 10.31 5.66 11.03
C VAL A 7 10.80 5.38 12.43
N GLY A 8 11.04 6.43 13.22
CA GLY A 8 11.42 6.32 14.63
C GLY A 8 10.37 5.55 15.44
N ALA A 9 9.09 5.87 15.27
CA ALA A 9 8.01 5.18 15.97
C ALA A 9 7.93 3.68 15.62
N ILE A 10 8.10 3.31 14.34
CA ILE A 10 8.14 1.90 13.92
C ILE A 10 9.37 1.19 14.51
N GLN A 11 10.51 1.86 14.55
CA GLN A 11 11.72 1.32 15.16
C GLN A 11 11.52 1.08 16.65
N GLU A 12 10.94 2.03 17.39
CA GLU A 12 10.62 1.87 18.81
C GLU A 12 9.72 0.64 19.05
N LEU A 13 8.63 0.52 18.29
CA LEU A 13 7.72 -0.63 18.35
C LEU A 13 8.37 -1.97 17.99
N THR A 14 9.52 -1.95 17.32
CA THR A 14 10.28 -3.13 16.89
C THR A 14 11.62 -3.28 17.62
N GLY A 15 11.78 -2.66 18.79
CA GLY A 15 13.00 -2.77 19.61
C GLY A 15 14.24 -2.20 18.94
N GLY A 16 14.08 -1.13 18.15
CA GLY A 16 15.12 -0.47 17.36
C GLY A 16 15.48 -1.19 16.06
N ARG A 17 14.90 -2.36 15.76
CA ARG A 17 15.32 -3.20 14.63
C ARG A 17 14.77 -2.73 13.28
N GLY A 18 13.54 -2.24 13.26
CA GLY A 18 12.73 -2.09 12.06
C GLY A 18 11.99 -3.38 11.68
N VAL A 19 11.03 -3.25 10.77
CA VAL A 19 10.18 -4.36 10.30
C VAL A 19 10.89 -5.24 9.27
N ASP A 20 10.51 -6.52 9.14
CA ASP A 20 11.03 -7.39 8.09
C ASP A 20 10.64 -6.91 6.69
N VAL A 21 9.37 -6.49 6.57
CA VAL A 21 8.76 -6.01 5.32
C VAL A 21 7.89 -4.80 5.62
N SER A 22 7.98 -3.78 4.77
CA SER A 22 7.06 -2.63 4.79
C SER A 22 6.32 -2.54 3.46
N PHE A 23 5.06 -2.11 3.49
CA PHE A 23 4.27 -1.84 2.29
C PHE A 23 3.95 -0.35 2.20
N GLU A 24 4.33 0.28 1.10
CA GLU A 24 3.95 1.65 0.77
C GLU A 24 2.74 1.59 -0.17
N VAL A 25 1.61 2.17 0.26
CA VAL A 25 0.30 2.04 -0.42
C VAL A 25 -0.34 3.39 -0.73
N ILE A 26 0.44 4.48 -0.74
CA ILE A 26 0.00 5.86 -0.97
C ILE A 26 0.53 6.39 -2.30
N GLY A 27 1.79 6.09 -2.66
CA GLY A 27 2.45 6.58 -3.88
C GLY A 27 3.16 7.92 -3.69
N ARG A 28 3.51 8.30 -2.46
CA ARG A 28 4.24 9.56 -2.18
C ARG A 28 5.74 9.29 -2.03
N PRO A 29 6.64 9.97 -2.77
CA PRO A 29 8.09 9.73 -2.71
C PRO A 29 8.66 9.72 -1.29
N GLU A 30 8.27 10.67 -0.46
CA GLU A 30 8.68 10.78 0.94
C GLU A 30 8.25 9.57 1.77
N VAL A 31 7.06 9.02 1.52
CA VAL A 31 6.56 7.82 2.22
C VAL A 31 7.27 6.56 1.72
N ILE A 32 7.63 6.51 0.44
CA ILE A 32 8.46 5.43 -0.12
C ILE A 32 9.84 5.41 0.55
N VAL A 33 10.47 6.57 0.74
CA VAL A 33 11.74 6.66 1.48
C VAL A 33 11.55 6.22 2.93
N GLN A 34 10.49 6.67 3.61
CA GLN A 34 10.18 6.26 4.98
C GLN A 34 9.98 4.75 5.10
N ALA A 35 9.27 4.11 4.16
CA ALA A 35 9.09 2.66 4.12
C ALA A 35 10.46 1.95 4.00
N PHE A 36 11.34 2.41 3.12
CA PHE A 36 12.71 1.88 2.98
C PHE A 36 13.54 2.06 4.27
N LEU A 37 13.39 3.17 4.97
CA LEU A 37 14.11 3.41 6.22
C LEU A 37 13.55 2.58 7.39
N ALA A 38 12.25 2.30 7.38
CA ALA A 38 11.55 1.55 8.43
C ALA A 38 11.85 0.04 8.47
N VAL A 39 12.32 -0.54 7.36
CA VAL A 39 12.70 -1.96 7.35
C VAL A 39 14.02 -2.20 8.09
N ARG A 40 14.24 -3.40 8.60
CA ARG A 40 15.53 -3.78 9.20
C ARG A 40 16.65 -3.95 8.17
N ARG A 41 17.88 -4.20 8.65
CA ARG A 41 18.96 -4.76 7.80
C ARG A 41 18.49 -6.08 7.19
N GLY A 42 18.69 -6.28 5.88
CA GLY A 42 18.18 -7.42 5.11
C GLY A 42 16.66 -7.37 4.84
N GLY A 43 16.00 -6.24 5.15
CA GLY A 43 14.56 -6.08 5.01
C GLY A 43 14.13 -5.60 3.63
N LYS A 44 12.82 -5.67 3.36
CA LYS A 44 12.24 -5.36 2.04
C LYS A 44 11.12 -4.33 2.14
N ALA A 45 11.27 -3.21 1.45
CA ALA A 45 10.19 -2.26 1.23
C ALA A 45 9.51 -2.57 -0.11
N VAL A 46 8.19 -2.76 -0.10
CA VAL A 46 7.36 -3.06 -1.26
C VAL A 46 6.52 -1.82 -1.59
N VAL A 47 6.71 -1.28 -2.78
CA VAL A 47 5.95 -0.13 -3.29
C VAL A 47 4.76 -0.63 -4.09
N VAL A 48 3.56 -0.40 -3.55
CA VAL A 48 2.27 -0.71 -4.18
C VAL A 48 1.61 0.58 -4.69
N GLY A 49 1.77 1.69 -3.96
CA GLY A 49 1.29 3.00 -4.37
C GLY A 49 1.95 3.49 -5.65
N VAL A 50 1.21 4.25 -6.45
CA VAL A 50 1.69 4.77 -7.74
C VAL A 50 2.03 6.25 -7.59
N ALA A 51 3.32 6.57 -7.68
CA ALA A 51 3.78 7.95 -7.66
C ALA A 51 3.48 8.67 -8.99
N PRO A 52 3.40 10.02 -8.99
CA PRO A 52 3.33 10.78 -10.22
C PRO A 52 4.47 10.40 -11.18
N ALA A 53 4.20 10.36 -12.48
CA ALA A 53 5.11 9.78 -13.47
C ALA A 53 6.54 10.40 -13.49
N ALA A 54 6.67 11.69 -13.15
CA ALA A 54 7.94 12.41 -13.12
C ALA A 54 8.59 12.46 -11.72
N ALA A 55 7.96 11.86 -10.70
CA ALA A 55 8.46 11.92 -9.34
C ALA A 55 9.68 10.99 -9.16
N MET A 56 10.71 11.51 -8.49
CA MET A 56 11.92 10.76 -8.19
C MET A 56 11.91 10.31 -6.72
N VAL A 57 12.42 9.11 -6.47
CA VAL A 57 12.65 8.59 -5.11
C VAL A 57 14.16 8.55 -4.86
N SER A 58 14.63 9.36 -3.90
CA SER A 58 16.03 9.46 -3.52
C SER A 58 16.28 8.65 -2.24
N LEU A 59 17.12 7.62 -2.32
CA LEU A 59 17.47 6.76 -1.19
C LEU A 59 18.92 6.96 -0.75
N PRO A 60 19.25 6.72 0.53
CA PRO A 60 20.64 6.60 0.96
C PRO A 60 21.30 5.37 0.32
N GLY A 61 22.03 5.58 -0.77
CA GLY A 61 22.66 4.50 -1.53
C GLY A 61 23.59 3.61 -0.71
N PHE A 62 24.21 4.16 0.35
CA PHE A 62 25.04 3.43 1.31
C PHE A 62 24.31 2.27 2.01
N LEU A 63 23.00 2.43 2.27
CA LEU A 63 22.20 1.41 2.96
C LEU A 63 21.85 0.22 2.06
N LEU A 64 21.89 0.38 0.73
CA LEU A 64 21.58 -0.69 -0.21
C LEU A 64 22.55 -1.88 -0.02
N PRO A 65 23.89 -1.72 -0.16
CA PRO A 65 24.82 -2.81 0.08
C PRO A 65 25.10 -3.04 1.56
N LEU A 66 25.28 -1.98 2.37
CA LEU A 66 25.77 -2.18 3.74
C LEU A 66 24.70 -2.78 4.66
N ALA A 67 23.44 -2.42 4.47
CA ALA A 67 22.32 -2.95 5.24
C ALA A 67 21.54 -4.00 4.45
N GLU A 68 21.96 -4.36 3.24
CA GLU A 68 21.31 -5.36 2.38
C GLU A 68 19.79 -5.12 2.23
N LYS A 69 19.39 -3.84 2.16
CA LYS A 69 17.98 -3.46 2.06
C LYS A 69 17.50 -3.50 0.62
N SER A 70 16.26 -3.96 0.42
CA SER A 70 15.61 -4.01 -0.89
C SER A 70 14.46 -3.01 -0.99
N LEU A 71 14.35 -2.28 -2.10
CA LEU A 71 13.15 -1.57 -2.52
C LEU A 71 12.63 -2.22 -3.81
N VAL A 72 11.39 -2.71 -3.80
CA VAL A 72 10.78 -3.40 -4.96
C VAL A 72 9.40 -2.85 -5.26
N GLY A 73 9.03 -2.80 -6.55
CA GLY A 73 7.67 -2.49 -6.98
C GLY A 73 6.76 -3.73 -6.95
N SER A 74 5.45 -3.50 -6.85
CA SER A 74 4.43 -4.56 -6.86
C SER A 74 3.24 -4.16 -7.73
N LEU A 75 3.35 -4.41 -9.04
CA LEU A 75 2.22 -4.27 -9.97
C LEU A 75 1.27 -5.46 -9.80
N TYR A 76 0.00 -5.18 -9.45
CA TYR A 76 -1.02 -6.21 -9.16
C TYR A 76 -0.59 -7.29 -8.15
N GLY A 77 0.20 -6.92 -7.13
CA GLY A 77 0.71 -7.91 -6.15
C GLY A 77 1.75 -8.88 -6.73
N SER A 78 2.34 -8.56 -7.89
CA SER A 78 3.16 -9.49 -8.68
C SER A 78 2.43 -10.79 -9.04
N ALA A 79 1.10 -10.71 -9.14
CA ALA A 79 0.25 -11.86 -9.35
C ALA A 79 0.30 -12.38 -10.78
N ASP A 80 0.15 -13.69 -10.91
CA ASP A 80 -0.31 -14.33 -12.14
C ASP A 80 -1.84 -14.35 -12.09
N MET A 81 -2.48 -13.52 -12.90
CA MET A 81 -3.93 -13.35 -12.83
C MET A 81 -4.72 -14.65 -13.06
N ALA A 82 -4.25 -15.50 -13.98
CA ALA A 82 -4.93 -16.75 -14.30
C ALA A 82 -4.91 -17.72 -13.12
N ARG A 83 -3.83 -17.72 -12.34
CA ARG A 83 -3.68 -18.55 -11.15
C ARG A 83 -4.27 -17.93 -9.88
N ASP A 84 -4.02 -16.64 -9.67
CA ASP A 84 -4.20 -16.00 -8.37
C ASP A 84 -5.62 -15.46 -8.17
N VAL A 85 -6.31 -15.00 -9.24
CA VAL A 85 -7.71 -14.57 -9.13
C VAL A 85 -8.64 -15.71 -8.67
N PRO A 86 -8.59 -16.94 -9.26
CA PRO A 86 -9.40 -18.05 -8.75
C PRO A 86 -9.12 -18.38 -7.27
N ARG A 87 -7.87 -18.24 -6.82
CA ARG A 87 -7.49 -18.47 -5.41
C ARG A 87 -8.08 -17.40 -4.49
N LEU A 88 -8.03 -16.13 -4.87
CA LEU A 88 -8.64 -15.04 -4.11
C LEU A 88 -10.15 -15.22 -3.98
N LEU A 89 -10.82 -15.64 -5.07
CA LEU A 89 -12.25 -15.97 -5.04
C LEU A 89 -12.57 -17.15 -4.12
N ALA A 90 -11.73 -18.19 -4.12
CA ALA A 90 -11.88 -19.32 -3.21
C ALA A 90 -11.72 -18.89 -1.74
N LEU A 91 -10.77 -17.99 -1.44
CA LEU A 91 -10.61 -17.43 -0.09
C LEU A 91 -11.81 -16.59 0.34
N TYR A 92 -12.37 -15.79 -0.58
CA TYR A 92 -13.59 -15.01 -0.32
C TYR A 92 -14.79 -15.93 -0.02
N ARG A 93 -15.04 -16.93 -0.88
CA ARG A 93 -16.13 -17.91 -0.68
C ARG A 93 -15.96 -18.73 0.60
N ALA A 94 -14.74 -18.95 1.05
CA ALA A 94 -14.42 -19.62 2.31
C ALA A 94 -14.49 -18.69 3.53
N GLY A 95 -14.88 -17.42 3.37
CA GLY A 95 -14.95 -16.43 4.45
C GLY A 95 -13.58 -15.98 4.99
N LYS A 96 -12.47 -16.35 4.32
CA LYS A 96 -11.10 -15.99 4.73
C LYS A 96 -10.66 -14.63 4.20
N LEU A 97 -11.34 -14.13 3.17
CA LEU A 97 -11.13 -12.80 2.61
C LEU A 97 -12.41 -12.00 2.76
N LYS A 98 -12.38 -10.92 3.56
CA LYS A 98 -13.54 -10.12 3.92
C LYS A 98 -13.75 -8.96 2.95
N LEU A 99 -14.22 -9.24 1.74
CA LEU A 99 -14.40 -8.21 0.71
C LEU A 99 -15.62 -7.33 0.96
N ASP A 100 -16.69 -7.88 1.52
CA ASP A 100 -17.95 -7.15 1.72
C ASP A 100 -17.78 -5.98 2.70
N GLU A 101 -16.94 -6.18 3.73
CA GLU A 101 -16.61 -5.19 4.75
C GLU A 101 -15.82 -3.99 4.20
N LEU A 102 -15.20 -4.13 3.01
CA LEU A 102 -14.49 -3.03 2.36
C LEU A 102 -15.44 -2.07 1.65
N VAL A 103 -16.65 -2.53 1.27
CA VAL A 103 -17.64 -1.72 0.53
C VAL A 103 -18.35 -0.79 1.50
N THR A 104 -17.92 0.47 1.52
CA THR A 104 -18.48 1.49 2.43
C THR A 104 -19.74 2.14 1.86
N ARG A 105 -19.89 2.20 0.54
CA ARG A 105 -21.08 2.79 -0.10
C ARG A 105 -21.35 2.15 -1.46
N ARG A 106 -22.64 2.01 -1.79
CA ARG A 106 -23.10 1.62 -3.12
C ARG A 106 -23.77 2.81 -3.79
N PHE A 107 -23.55 2.94 -5.09
CA PHE A 107 -24.07 4.00 -5.94
C PHE A 107 -24.76 3.35 -7.15
N THR A 108 -25.73 4.04 -7.72
CA THR A 108 -26.27 3.71 -9.05
C THR A 108 -25.40 4.32 -10.14
N LEU A 109 -25.57 3.89 -11.39
CA LEU A 109 -24.85 4.50 -12.52
C LEU A 109 -25.18 5.99 -12.69
N GLY A 110 -26.40 6.41 -12.32
CA GLY A 110 -26.81 7.82 -12.35
C GLY A 110 -26.11 8.70 -11.33
N GLU A 111 -25.57 8.12 -10.25
CA GLU A 111 -24.88 8.81 -9.16
C GLU A 111 -23.35 8.81 -9.33
N VAL A 112 -22.87 8.68 -10.56
CA VAL A 112 -21.43 8.53 -10.84
C VAL A 112 -20.64 9.78 -10.40
N HIS A 113 -21.19 10.98 -10.55
CA HIS A 113 -20.51 12.20 -10.14
C HIS A 113 -20.40 12.30 -8.62
N GLU A 114 -21.45 11.93 -7.90
CA GLU A 114 -21.47 11.83 -6.44
C GLU A 114 -20.47 10.78 -5.95
N ALA A 115 -20.31 9.67 -6.67
CA ALA A 115 -19.31 8.65 -6.35
C ALA A 115 -17.88 9.19 -6.46
N PHE A 116 -17.57 10.00 -7.48
CA PHE A 116 -16.27 10.66 -7.62
C PHE A 116 -16.03 11.72 -6.54
N ALA A 117 -17.03 12.56 -6.25
CA ALA A 117 -16.92 13.56 -5.19
C ALA A 117 -16.67 12.91 -3.81
N ALA A 118 -17.37 11.82 -3.50
CA ALA A 118 -17.16 11.07 -2.26
C ALA A 118 -15.75 10.42 -2.19
N LEU A 119 -15.21 9.95 -3.32
CA LEU A 119 -13.85 9.41 -3.40
C LEU A 119 -12.81 10.51 -3.12
N GLU A 120 -12.93 11.66 -3.76
CA GLU A 120 -12.01 12.80 -3.57
C GLU A 120 -12.09 13.37 -2.16
N GLY A 121 -13.30 13.41 -1.57
CA GLY A 121 -13.54 13.85 -0.20
C GLY A 121 -13.06 12.87 0.87
N GLY A 122 -12.66 11.65 0.50
CA GLY A 122 -12.26 10.60 1.45
C GLY A 122 -13.42 10.04 2.27
N GLU A 123 -14.66 10.21 1.82
CA GLU A 123 -15.87 9.75 2.51
C GLU A 123 -16.11 8.24 2.36
N VAL A 124 -15.41 7.62 1.39
CA VAL A 124 -15.53 6.19 1.09
C VAL A 124 -14.17 5.51 1.07
N ALA A 125 -14.11 4.26 1.52
CA ALA A 125 -12.95 3.39 1.29
C ALA A 125 -13.09 2.66 -0.06
N ARG A 126 -14.26 2.03 -0.29
CA ARG A 126 -14.62 1.44 -1.59
C ARG A 126 -16.07 1.77 -1.93
N GLY A 127 -16.26 2.54 -2.99
CA GLY A 127 -17.55 2.69 -3.67
C GLY A 127 -17.76 1.56 -4.69
N VAL A 128 -18.99 1.06 -4.79
CA VAL A 128 -19.39 0.10 -5.83
C VAL A 128 -20.59 0.66 -6.60
N ILE A 129 -20.50 0.68 -7.93
CA ILE A 129 -21.63 1.03 -8.80
C ILE A 129 -22.45 -0.23 -9.08
N THR A 130 -23.75 -0.17 -8.83
CA THR A 130 -24.72 -1.24 -9.08
C THR A 130 -25.71 -0.84 -10.17
N PHE A 131 -26.21 -1.81 -10.94
CA PHE A 131 -27.14 -1.65 -12.06
C PHE A 131 -28.15 -2.80 -12.12
#